data_AF-A0A2N3E4S9-F1
#
_entry.id   AF-A0A2N3E4S9-F1
#
_cell.length_a   1.000
_cell.length_b   1.000
_cell.length_c   1.000
_cell.angle_alpha   90.00
_cell.angle_beta   90.00
_cell.angle_gamma   90.00
#
_symmetry.space_group_name_H-M   'P 1'
#
loop_
_entity.id
_entity.type
_entity.pdbx_description
1 polymer ?
#
loop_
_entity_poly.entity_id
_entity_poly.type
_entity_poly.pdbx_seq_one_letter_code
_entity_poly.pdbx_strand_id
1 'polypeptide(L)'
;WVWLGGRIGKHRAIAAAGFVSMFVFALVPAVIYVVKPAAPDAVFACLFAINVVQGLALGAAPILGPSIMADVVDLDTLKSGESRAAFLFAFLGMVRKSSEALGVGIALPVLSWVGFEAQSENNSPEALFALLAMYCLVPLALWLISIMIIMRYPITRERQTRLRAALERRTSRRAQPHRIMAD
;
A
#
# COMPACT_ATOMS: atom_id res chain seq x y z
N TRP A 1 3.36 -13.64 -0.87
CA TRP A 1 3.00 -12.63 -1.90
C TRP A 1 3.81 -12.69 -3.19
N VAL A 2 5.13 -12.92 -3.15
CA VAL A 2 5.95 -13.03 -4.38
C VAL A 2 5.40 -14.09 -5.35
N TRP A 3 5.13 -15.30 -4.86
CA TRP A 3 4.53 -16.37 -5.65
C TRP A 3 3.19 -15.97 -6.28
N LEU A 4 2.29 -15.36 -5.49
CA LEU A 4 0.98 -14.93 -5.97
C LEU A 4 1.10 -13.82 -7.01
N GLY A 5 1.97 -12.84 -6.77
CA GLY A 5 2.29 -11.78 -7.73
C GLY A 5 2.85 -12.31 -9.05
N GLY A 6 3.59 -13.42 -9.02
CA GLY A 6 4.06 -14.12 -10.22
C GLY A 6 2.95 -14.79 -11.03
N ARG A 7 1.91 -15.31 -10.36
CA ARG A 7 0.76 -15.98 -11.01
C ARG A 7 -0.27 -15.01 -11.56
N ILE A 8 -0.77 -14.09 -10.74
CA ILE A 8 -1.91 -13.21 -11.10
C ILE A 8 -1.48 -11.78 -11.48
N GLY A 9 -0.19 -11.46 -11.36
CA GLY A 9 0.33 -10.11 -11.57
C GLY A 9 0.43 -9.32 -10.27
N LYS A 10 1.47 -8.49 -10.16
CA LYS A 10 1.83 -7.75 -8.93
C LYS A 10 0.70 -6.82 -8.47
N HIS A 11 0.12 -6.05 -9.38
CA HIS A 11 -0.95 -5.10 -9.07
C HIS A 11 -2.23 -5.80 -8.56
N ARG A 12 -2.61 -6.94 -9.17
CA ARG A 12 -3.76 -7.74 -8.70
C ARG A 12 -3.49 -8.39 -7.35
N ALA A 13 -2.26 -8.86 -7.11
CA ALA A 13 -1.89 -9.41 -5.82
C ALA A 13 -1.91 -8.36 -4.69
N ILE A 14 -1.43 -7.14 -4.95
CA ILE A 14 -1.57 -6.01 -4.00
C ILE A 14 -3.05 -5.65 -3.81
N ALA A 15 -3.85 -5.59 -4.87
CA ALA A 15 -5.27 -5.27 -4.77
C ALA A 15 -6.04 -6.31 -3.93
N ALA A 16 -5.78 -7.60 -4.17
CA ALA A 16 -6.37 -8.69 -3.39
C ALA A 16 -5.97 -8.60 -1.91
N ALA A 17 -4.68 -8.35 -1.62
CA ALA A 17 -4.21 -8.12 -0.27
C ALA A 17 -4.87 -6.90 0.39
N GLY A 18 -4.96 -5.79 -0.34
CA GLY A 18 -5.65 -4.58 0.11
C GLY A 18 -7.12 -4.84 0.43
N PHE A 19 -7.83 -5.59 -0.42
CA PHE A 19 -9.23 -5.94 -0.21
C PHE A 19 -9.41 -6.84 1.03
N VAL A 20 -8.56 -7.85 1.21
CA VAL A 20 -8.59 -8.71 2.42
C VAL A 20 -8.33 -7.88 3.67
N SER A 21 -7.31 -7.02 3.66
CA SER A 21 -7.00 -6.13 4.79
C SER A 21 -8.16 -5.18 5.09
N MET A 22 -8.74 -4.57 4.06
CA MET A 22 -9.89 -3.66 4.18
C MET A 22 -11.11 -4.38 4.76
N PHE A 23 -11.45 -5.56 4.24
CA PHE A 23 -12.61 -6.33 4.68
C PHE A 23 -12.49 -6.74 6.15
N VAL A 24 -11.33 -7.26 6.56
CA VAL A 24 -11.13 -7.70 7.94
C VAL A 24 -11.04 -6.51 8.90
N PHE A 25 -10.46 -5.39 8.47
CA PHE A 25 -10.43 -4.17 9.28
C PHE A 25 -11.82 -3.55 9.45
N ALA A 26 -12.70 -3.67 8.45
CA ALA A 26 -14.09 -3.22 8.54
C ALA A 26 -14.91 -4.00 9.59
N LEU A 27 -14.39 -5.10 10.15
CA LEU A 27 -15.01 -5.81 11.26
C LEU A 27 -14.73 -5.15 12.62
N VAL A 28 -13.75 -4.24 12.72
CA VAL A 28 -13.40 -3.58 13.99
C VAL A 28 -14.61 -2.88 14.64
N PRO A 29 -15.42 -2.07 13.92
CA PRO A 29 -16.62 -1.48 14.51
C PRO A 29 -17.62 -2.53 15.04
N ALA A 30 -17.77 -3.66 14.36
CA ALA A 30 -18.62 -4.76 14.84
C ALA A 30 -18.06 -5.38 16.12
N VAL A 31 -16.74 -5.52 16.25
CA VAL A 31 -16.12 -5.97 17.51
C VAL A 31 -16.41 -4.98 18.65
N ILE A 32 -16.30 -3.67 18.39
CA ILE A 32 -16.51 -2.64 19.42
C ILE A 32 -17.99 -2.50 19.83
N TYR A 33 -18.93 -2.52 18.89
CA TYR A 33 -20.35 -2.25 19.19
C TYR A 33 -21.18 -3.52 19.45
N VAL A 34 -20.74 -4.70 19.01
CA VAL A 34 -21.49 -5.96 19.14
C VAL A 34 -20.78 -6.94 20.06
N VAL A 35 -19.49 -7.20 19.84
CA VAL A 35 -18.76 -8.21 20.63
C VAL A 35 -18.43 -7.69 22.03
N LYS A 36 -17.97 -6.44 22.17
CA LYS A 36 -17.62 -5.88 23.48
C LYS A 36 -18.78 -5.90 24.49
N PRO A 37 -20.04 -5.55 24.13
CA PRO A 37 -21.15 -5.65 25.09
C PRO A 37 -21.61 -7.09 25.35
N ALA A 38 -21.53 -7.99 24.36
CA ALA A 38 -22.07 -9.36 24.47
C ALA A 38 -21.09 -10.38 25.05
N ALA A 39 -19.80 -10.24 24.75
CA ALA A 39 -18.71 -11.13 25.17
C ALA A 39 -17.39 -10.35 25.34
N PRO A 40 -17.22 -9.61 26.44
CA PRO A 40 -16.03 -8.78 26.69
C PRO A 40 -14.70 -9.55 26.58
N ASP A 41 -14.67 -10.78 27.09
CA ASP A 41 -13.46 -11.63 27.08
C ASP A 41 -13.02 -12.05 25.67
N ALA A 42 -13.95 -12.02 24.69
CA ALA A 42 -13.67 -12.36 23.30
C ALA A 42 -13.07 -11.19 22.50
N VAL A 43 -13.15 -9.94 23.01
CA VAL A 43 -12.70 -8.75 22.28
C VAL A 43 -11.23 -8.85 21.89
N PHE A 44 -10.37 -9.25 22.83
CA PHE A 44 -8.94 -9.41 22.57
C PHE A 44 -8.69 -10.45 21.48
N ALA A 45 -9.32 -11.63 21.58
CA ALA A 45 -9.16 -12.70 20.60
C ALA A 45 -9.63 -12.28 19.19
N CYS A 46 -10.75 -11.57 19.09
CA CYS A 46 -11.27 -11.05 17.83
C CYS A 46 -10.32 -10.02 17.21
N LEU A 47 -9.86 -9.02 17.99
CA LEU A 47 -8.91 -8.02 17.51
C LEU A 47 -7.57 -8.64 17.14
N PHE A 48 -7.09 -9.62 17.90
CA PHE A 48 -5.88 -10.36 17.59
C PHE A 48 -6.00 -11.11 16.26
N ALA A 49 -7.10 -11.84 16.04
CA ALA A 49 -7.36 -12.54 14.78
C ALA A 49 -7.41 -11.57 13.59
N ILE A 50 -8.08 -10.42 13.75
CA ILE A 50 -8.10 -9.33 12.75
C ILE A 50 -6.67 -8.88 12.41
N ASN A 51 -5.85 -8.59 13.43
CA ASN A 51 -4.48 -8.12 13.24
C ASN A 51 -3.57 -9.18 12.60
N VAL A 52 -3.74 -10.46 12.91
CA VAL A 52 -2.98 -11.54 12.26
C VAL A 52 -3.26 -11.58 10.76
N VAL A 53 -4.54 -11.54 10.37
CA VAL A 53 -4.92 -11.54 8.94
C VAL A 53 -4.47 -10.26 8.25
N GLN A 54 -4.60 -9.10 8.91
CA GLN A 54 -4.08 -7.85 8.38
C GLN A 54 -2.56 -7.88 8.21
N GLY A 55 -1.81 -8.43 9.16
CA GLY A 55 -0.35 -8.57 9.04
C GLY A 55 0.05 -9.42 7.85
N LEU A 56 -0.65 -10.55 7.64
CA LEU A 56 -0.46 -11.40 6.47
C LEU A 56 -0.78 -10.65 5.17
N ALA A 57 -1.86 -9.88 5.12
CA ALA A 57 -2.28 -9.12 3.94
C ALA A 57 -1.35 -7.92 3.64
N LEU A 58 -1.12 -7.05 4.63
CA LEU A 58 -0.32 -5.83 4.50
C LEU A 58 1.13 -6.11 4.10
N GLY A 59 1.67 -7.30 4.38
CA GLY A 59 2.97 -7.74 3.90
C GLY A 59 3.12 -7.76 2.38
N ALA A 60 2.03 -7.71 1.61
CA ALA A 60 2.08 -7.64 0.15
C ALA A 60 2.67 -6.32 -0.36
N ALA A 61 2.25 -5.18 0.21
CA ALA A 61 2.61 -3.84 -0.26
C ALA A 61 4.13 -3.52 -0.18
N PRO A 62 4.84 -3.77 0.94
CA PRO A 62 6.28 -3.50 1.02
C PRO A 62 7.12 -4.42 0.12
N ILE A 63 6.59 -5.59 -0.27
CA ILE A 63 7.28 -6.53 -1.16
C ILE A 63 7.01 -6.19 -2.63
N LEU A 64 5.74 -6.04 -2.99
CA LEU A 64 5.31 -5.88 -4.37
C LEU A 64 5.35 -4.41 -4.83
N GLY A 65 5.21 -3.44 -3.93
CA GLY A 65 5.25 -2.00 -4.23
C GLY A 65 6.58 -1.57 -4.85
N PRO A 66 7.74 -1.82 -4.23
CA PRO A 66 9.04 -1.57 -4.84
C PRO A 66 9.24 -2.33 -6.16
N SER A 67 8.67 -3.53 -6.28
CA SER A 67 8.73 -4.31 -7.51
C SER A 67 7.90 -3.68 -8.66
N ILE A 68 6.77 -3.06 -8.35
CA ILE A 68 5.97 -2.26 -9.30
C ILE A 68 6.72 -0.97 -9.65
N MET A 69 7.38 -0.34 -8.67
CA MET A 69 8.18 0.85 -8.92
C MET A 69 9.33 0.57 -9.89
N ALA A 70 10.00 -0.58 -9.74
CA ALA A 70 11.03 -1.01 -10.69
C ALA A 70 10.47 -1.15 -12.12
N ASP A 71 9.24 -1.64 -12.28
CA ASP A 71 8.60 -1.72 -13.61
C ASP A 71 8.34 -0.33 -14.22
N VAL A 72 8.07 0.67 -13.38
CA VAL A 72 7.92 2.08 -13.80
C VAL A 72 9.29 2.68 -14.17
N VAL A 73 10.34 2.37 -13.40
CA VAL A 73 11.72 2.78 -13.70
C VAL A 73 12.17 2.21 -15.06
N ASP A 74 11.87 0.95 -15.34
CA ASP A 74 12.17 0.31 -16.63
C ASP A 74 11.48 1.05 -17.79
N LEU A 75 10.19 1.37 -17.61
CA LEU A 75 9.41 2.12 -18.61
C LEU A 75 9.94 3.55 -18.81
N ASP A 76 10.26 4.25 -17.71
CA ASP A 76 10.83 5.59 -17.76
C ASP A 76 12.18 5.58 -18.50
N THR A 77 13.07 4.65 -18.14
CA THR A 77 14.38 4.49 -18.77
C THR A 77 14.28 4.25 -20.28
N LEU A 78 13.28 3.50 -20.74
CA LEU A 78 13.05 3.30 -22.16
C LEU A 78 12.61 4.59 -22.87
N LYS A 79 11.75 5.39 -22.23
CA LYS A 79 11.20 6.63 -22.78
C LYS A 79 12.18 7.80 -22.73
N SER A 80 12.83 8.00 -21.59
CA SER A 80 13.76 9.11 -21.34
C SER A 80 15.17 8.81 -21.87
N GLY A 81 15.56 7.53 -21.91
CA GLY A 81 16.93 7.11 -22.24
C GLY A 81 17.93 7.23 -21.07
N GLU A 82 17.46 7.69 -19.91
CA GLU A 82 18.26 7.90 -18.70
C GLU A 82 17.77 7.00 -17.57
N SER A 83 18.69 6.51 -16.74
CA SER A 83 18.32 5.76 -15.53
C SER A 83 18.00 6.73 -14.40
N ARG A 84 16.70 6.94 -14.14
CA ARG A 84 16.19 7.81 -13.07
C ARG A 84 15.72 7.03 -11.84
N ALA A 85 16.25 5.82 -11.66
CA ALA A 85 15.84 4.89 -10.60
C ALA A 85 15.93 5.52 -9.21
N ALA A 86 17.08 6.10 -8.86
CA ALA A 86 17.31 6.68 -7.54
C ALA A 86 16.33 7.82 -7.23
N PHE A 87 16.09 8.70 -8.21
CA PHE A 87 15.13 9.79 -8.08
C PHE A 87 13.70 9.27 -7.85
N LEU A 88 13.27 8.30 -8.65
CA LEU A 88 11.95 7.69 -8.56
C LEU A 88 11.73 6.99 -7.20
N PHE A 89 12.71 6.24 -6.71
CA PHE A 89 12.63 5.62 -5.38
C PHE A 89 12.69 6.65 -4.23
N ALA A 90 13.48 7.72 -4.38
CA ALA A 90 13.50 8.81 -3.41
C ALA A 90 12.14 9.53 -3.33
N PHE A 91 11.53 9.79 -4.49
CA PHE A 91 10.19 10.36 -4.56
C PHE A 91 9.13 9.46 -3.90
N LEU A 92 9.16 8.15 -4.17
CA LEU A 92 8.28 7.20 -3.51
C LEU A 92 8.45 7.22 -1.98
N GLY A 93 9.70 7.26 -1.50
CA GLY A 93 10.01 7.36 -0.08
C GLY A 93 9.49 8.66 0.56
N MET A 94 9.65 9.78 -0.14
CA MET A 94 9.11 11.08 0.28
C MET A 94 7.58 11.04 0.38
N VAL A 95 6.89 10.58 -0.67
CA VAL A 95 5.42 10.47 -0.68
C VAL A 95 4.93 9.61 0.49
N ARG A 96 5.61 8.51 0.79
CA ARG A 96 5.27 7.63 1.92
C ARG A 96 5.37 8.36 3.26
N LYS A 97 6.51 8.98 3.53
CA LYS A 97 6.74 9.71 4.79
C LYS A 97 5.80 10.90 4.94
N SER A 98 5.55 11.63 3.85
CA SER A 98 4.58 12.72 3.83
C SER A 98 3.17 12.22 4.12
N SER A 99 2.76 11.08 3.55
CA SER A 99 1.44 10.50 3.82
C SER A 99 1.30 10.06 5.28
N GLU A 100 2.34 9.45 5.86
CA GLU A 100 2.39 9.07 7.28
C GLU A 100 2.30 10.32 8.18
N ALA A 101 3.06 11.37 7.87
CA ALA A 101 3.03 12.63 8.61
C ALA A 101 1.69 13.35 8.50
N LEU A 102 1.09 13.40 7.31
CA LEU A 102 -0.25 13.99 7.10
C LEU A 102 -1.33 13.18 7.83
N GLY A 103 -1.25 11.85 7.82
CA GLY A 103 -2.20 11.00 8.52
C GLY A 103 -2.24 11.31 10.02
N VAL A 104 -1.07 11.34 10.66
CA VAL A 104 -0.96 11.67 12.09
C VAL A 104 -1.28 13.16 12.33
N GLY A 105 -0.75 14.04 11.49
CA GLY A 105 -0.90 15.49 11.59
C GLY A 105 -2.33 15.98 11.37
N ILE A 106 -3.20 15.19 10.74
CA ILE A 106 -4.64 15.47 10.64
C ILE A 106 -5.40 14.74 11.75
N ALA A 107 -5.10 13.47 12.02
CA ALA A 107 -5.85 12.67 12.98
C ALA A 107 -5.79 13.23 14.40
N LEU A 108 -4.61 13.57 14.90
CA LEU A 108 -4.47 14.02 16.29
C LEU A 108 -5.12 15.38 16.55
N PRO A 109 -4.96 16.41 15.70
CA PRO A 109 -5.68 17.67 15.89
C PRO A 109 -7.19 17.53 15.79
N VAL A 110 -7.70 16.70 14.89
CA VAL A 110 -9.15 16.42 14.81
C VAL A 110 -9.64 15.81 16.13
N LEU A 111 -8.90 14.86 16.70
CA LEU A 111 -9.24 14.25 17.98
C LEU A 111 -9.17 15.23 19.16
N SER A 112 -8.16 16.09 19.19
CA SER A 112 -8.05 17.15 20.19
C SER A 112 -9.21 18.14 20.09
N TRP A 113 -9.61 18.51 18.88
CA TRP A 113 -10.70 19.46 18.65
C TRP A 113 -12.08 18.94 19.11
N VAL A 114 -12.32 17.64 18.97
CA VAL A 114 -13.55 17.00 19.50
C VAL A 114 -13.47 16.66 20.99
N GLY A 115 -12.36 17.00 21.66
CA GLY A 115 -12.17 16.77 23.09
C GLY A 115 -11.88 15.33 23.46
N PHE A 116 -11.30 14.53 22.56
CA PHE A 116 -10.87 13.17 22.88
C PHE A 116 -9.65 13.18 23.82
N GLU A 117 -9.77 12.52 24.97
CA GLU A 117 -8.74 12.39 25.99
C GLU A 117 -8.35 10.93 26.21
N ALA A 118 -7.14 10.54 25.78
CA ALA A 118 -6.70 9.15 25.83
C ALA A 118 -6.60 8.54 27.24
N GLN A 119 -6.44 9.37 28.28
CA GLN A 119 -6.32 8.94 29.68
C GLN A 119 -7.64 9.03 30.46
N SER A 120 -8.70 9.57 29.83
CA SER A 120 -10.00 9.71 30.47
C SER A 120 -10.88 8.48 30.22
N GLU A 121 -11.49 7.96 31.28
CA GLU A 121 -12.53 6.93 31.16
C GLU A 121 -13.87 7.51 30.72
N ASN A 122 -14.02 8.85 30.75
CA ASN A 122 -15.27 9.57 30.55
C ASN A 122 -15.30 10.36 29.22
N ASN A 123 -14.76 9.78 28.15
CA ASN A 123 -14.88 10.37 26.81
C ASN A 123 -16.35 10.39 26.37
N SER A 124 -16.76 11.49 25.73
CA SER A 124 -18.12 11.59 25.18
C SER A 124 -18.32 10.57 24.04
N PRO A 125 -19.58 10.16 23.77
CA PRO A 125 -19.89 9.30 22.62
C PRO A 125 -19.37 9.86 21.29
N GLU A 126 -19.42 11.19 21.12
CA GLU A 126 -18.94 11.89 19.92
C GLU A 126 -17.42 11.78 19.78
N ALA A 127 -16.67 11.95 20.88
CA ALA A 127 -15.21 11.81 20.88
C ALA A 127 -14.77 10.37 20.55
N LEU A 128 -15.47 9.37 21.12
CA LEU A 128 -15.22 7.96 20.82
C LEU A 128 -15.58 7.60 19.37
N PHE A 129 -16.66 8.17 18.83
CA PHE A 129 -17.00 7.99 17.43
C PHE A 129 -15.98 8.62 16.50
N ALA A 130 -15.50 9.83 16.81
CA ALA A 130 -14.44 10.49 16.05
C ALA A 130 -13.13 9.67 16.06
N LEU A 131 -12.77 9.08 17.21
CA LEU A 131 -11.67 8.12 17.31
C LEU A 131 -11.87 6.94 16.37
N LEU A 132 -13.04 6.30 16.41
CA LEU A 132 -13.37 5.17 15.54
C LEU A 132 -13.37 5.57 14.05
N ALA A 133 -13.85 6.78 13.72
CA ALA A 133 -13.88 7.28 12.35
C ALA A 133 -12.46 7.52 11.82
N MET A 134 -11.60 8.18 12.59
CA MET A 134 -10.21 8.47 12.20
C MET A 134 -9.33 7.22 12.20
N TYR A 135 -9.58 6.28 13.12
CA TYR A 135 -8.85 5.01 13.18
C TYR A 135 -9.29 4.03 12.09
N CYS A 136 -10.59 3.96 11.78
CA CYS A 136 -11.16 2.91 10.95
C CYS A 136 -11.83 3.43 9.67
N LEU A 137 -12.87 4.25 9.78
CA LEU A 137 -13.73 4.60 8.64
C LEU A 137 -13.00 5.40 7.54
N VAL A 138 -12.21 6.40 7.94
CA VAL A 138 -11.44 7.23 6.99
C VAL A 138 -10.37 6.40 6.28
N PRO A 139 -9.52 5.61 6.98
CA PRO A 139 -8.60 4.69 6.31
C PRO A 139 -9.27 3.68 5.37
N LEU A 140 -10.45 3.14 5.71
CA LEU A 140 -11.20 2.23 4.84
C LEU A 140 -11.60 2.89 3.52
N ALA A 141 -12.08 4.15 3.57
CA ALA A 141 -12.42 4.90 2.37
C ALA A 141 -11.18 5.17 1.49
N LEU A 142 -10.05 5.54 2.09
CA LEU A 142 -8.79 5.75 1.39
C LEU A 142 -8.25 4.44 0.78
N TRP A 143 -8.38 3.31 1.47
CA TRP A 143 -8.02 2.00 0.93
C TRP A 143 -8.87 1.63 -0.28
N LEU A 144 -10.18 1.87 -0.25
CA LEU A 144 -11.04 1.61 -1.39
C LEU A 144 -10.59 2.39 -2.63
N ILE A 145 -10.28 3.69 -2.47
CA ILE A 145 -9.74 4.53 -3.55
C ILE A 145 -8.40 3.98 -4.05
N SER A 146 -7.51 3.60 -3.15
CA SER A 146 -6.21 3.01 -3.49
C SER A 146 -6.35 1.72 -4.30
N ILE A 147 -7.26 0.83 -3.89
CA ILE A 147 -7.57 -0.42 -4.59
C ILE A 147 -8.11 -0.12 -6.00
N MET A 148 -9.01 0.85 -6.15
CA MET A 148 -9.54 1.25 -7.46
C MET A 148 -8.44 1.77 -8.39
N ILE A 149 -7.48 2.54 -7.87
CA ILE A 149 -6.35 3.08 -8.64
C ILE A 149 -5.42 1.95 -9.08
N ILE A 150 -4.99 1.09 -8.17
CA ILE A 150 -4.01 0.03 -8.48
C ILE A 150 -4.60 -1.03 -9.42
N MET A 151 -5.92 -1.23 -9.40
CA MET A 151 -6.62 -2.13 -10.34
C MET A 151 -6.57 -1.63 -11.80
N ARG A 152 -6.38 -0.33 -12.02
CA ARG A 152 -6.19 0.27 -13.36
C ARG A 152 -4.72 0.32 -13.80
N TYR A 153 -3.82 -0.33 -13.07
CA TYR A 153 -2.39 -0.31 -13.37
C TYR A 153 -2.07 -0.90 -14.76
N PRO A 154 -1.44 -0.14 -15.67
CA PRO A 154 -1.38 -0.49 -17.09
C PRO A 154 -0.20 -1.40 -17.47
N ILE A 155 0.74 -1.68 -16.55
CA ILE A 155 1.90 -2.55 -16.81
C ILE A 155 1.54 -3.97 -16.39
N THR A 156 0.96 -4.71 -17.33
CA THR A 156 0.68 -6.14 -17.18
C THR A 156 1.97 -6.96 -17.25
N ARG A 157 1.91 -8.23 -16.84
CA ARG A 157 3.06 -9.16 -16.90
C ARG A 157 3.62 -9.30 -18.32
N GLU A 158 2.75 -9.37 -19.32
CA GLU A 158 3.16 -9.42 -20.73
C GLU A 158 3.88 -8.14 -21.15
N ARG A 159 3.32 -6.99 -20.78
CA ARG A 159 3.93 -5.69 -21.07
C ARG A 159 5.28 -5.55 -20.38
N GLN A 160 5.39 -5.96 -19.12
CA GLN A 160 6.64 -5.99 -18.37
C GLN A 160 7.71 -6.85 -19.08
N THR A 161 7.34 -8.04 -19.56
CA THR A 161 8.26 -8.94 -20.27
C THR A 161 8.77 -8.29 -21.56
N ARG A 162 7.87 -7.63 -22.32
CA ARG A 162 8.26 -6.88 -23.53
C ARG A 162 9.18 -5.70 -23.21
N LEU A 163 8.92 -4.96 -22.13
CA LEU A 163 9.76 -3.84 -21.69
C LEU A 163 11.18 -4.31 -21.34
N ARG A 164 11.30 -5.41 -20.59
CA ARG A 164 12.61 -5.99 -20.24
C ARG A 164 13.41 -6.43 -21.47
N ALA A 165 12.77 -7.15 -22.39
CA ALA A 165 13.43 -7.57 -23.64
C ALA A 165 13.89 -6.36 -24.48
N ALA A 166 13.12 -5.27 -24.50
CA ALA A 166 13.52 -4.03 -25.19
C ALA A 166 14.72 -3.34 -24.50
N LEU A 167 14.75 -3.32 -23.16
CA LEU A 167 15.88 -2.79 -22.39
C LEU A 167 17.15 -3.60 -22.62
N GLU A 168 17.08 -4.93 -22.53
CA GLU A 168 18.23 -5.83 -22.76
C GLU A 168 18.84 -5.62 -24.15
N ARG A 169 18.00 -5.50 -25.20
CA ARG A 169 18.46 -5.19 -26.56
C ARG A 169 19.17 -3.84 -26.64
N ARG A 170 18.66 -2.81 -25.97
CA ARG A 170 19.26 -1.47 -25.95
C ARG A 170 20.59 -1.47 -25.20
N THR A 171 20.66 -2.12 -24.05
CA THR A 171 21.89 -2.26 -23.25
C THR A 171 22.96 -3.03 -24.03
N SER A 172 22.58 -4.11 -24.70
CA SER A 172 23.51 -4.90 -25.54
C SER A 172 24.08 -4.08 -26.70
N ARG A 173 23.26 -3.26 -27.38
CA ARG A 173 23.72 -2.36 -28.44
C ARG A 173 24.69 -1.29 -27.93
N ARG A 174 24.41 -0.68 -26.76
CA ARG A 174 25.32 0.29 -26.12
C ARG A 174 26.64 -0.35 -25.66
N ALA A 175 26.63 -1.63 -25.31
CA ALA A 175 27.83 -2.38 -24.94
C ALA A 175 28.70 -2.81 -26.14
N GLN A 176 28.29 -2.53 -27.38
CA GLN A 176 29.02 -2.84 -28.62
C GLN A 176 29.67 -1.64 -29.36
N PRO A 177 30.41 -0.68 -28.73
CA PRO A 177 30.91 0.49 -29.47
C PRO A 177 32.15 0.29 -30.39
N HIS A 178 32.84 -0.86 -30.39
CA HIS A 178 34.19 -0.93 -30.99
C HIS A 178 34.60 -2.29 -31.60
N ARG A 179 33.87 -2.79 -32.60
CA ARG A 179 34.33 -3.94 -33.42
C ARG A 179 34.34 -3.69 -34.94
N ILE A 180 34.17 -2.44 -35.40
CA ILE A 180 34.02 -2.12 -36.84
C ILE A 180 35.18 -1.25 -37.38
N MET A 181 36.28 -1.06 -36.64
CA MET A 181 37.44 -0.28 -37.11
C MET A 181 38.76 -1.07 -37.13
N ALA A 182 38.70 -2.41 -37.06
CA ALA A 182 39.87 -3.27 -37.14
C ALA A 182 39.61 -4.39 -38.15
N ASP A 183 39.43 -4.02 -39.41
CA ASP A 183 39.59 -4.83 -40.64
C ASP A 183 40.00 -3.86 -41.75
#